data_AF-A0A4Z2HN88-F1
#
_entry.id   AF-A0A4Z2HN88-F1
#
_cell.length_a   1.000
_cell.length_b   1.000
_cell.length_c   1.000
_cell.angle_alpha   90.00
_cell.angle_beta   90.00
_cell.angle_gamma   90.00
#
_symmetry.space_group_name_H-M   'P 1'
#
loop_
_entity.id
_entity.type
_entity.pdbx_description
1 polymer ?
#
loop_
_entity_poly.entity_id
_entity_poly.type
_entity_poly.pdbx_seq_one_letter_code
_entity_poly.pdbx_strand_id
1 'polypeptide(L)'
;MLFHNKYLRRVTDVGSMLQRVVMVAAESLKLLEQQLMDGDQIQDVRVVMRAPLDAYDVLIHLNPKQVPLLSQAVDPPAVTFSRGLMAGNVAPSGGALPVIDYNPVTLYLAELRDAFGELALFFCDPHGGTVIAVLWKPKAFLPVPFKTSHMSARRVEVTGEEANTIPNVEAILEDFRVLGKGLIKSVEARTEKWSF
;
A
#
# COMPACT_ATOMS: atom_id res chain seq x y z
N MET A 1 -5.77 9.35 -25.85
CA MET A 1 -7.01 8.63 -26.18
C MET A 1 -7.39 7.80 -24.95
N LEU A 2 -8.39 8.27 -24.20
CA LEU A 2 -8.76 7.73 -22.88
C LEU A 2 -9.57 6.45 -23.04
N PHE A 3 -8.91 5.29 -22.99
CA PHE A 3 -9.62 4.03 -22.86
C PHE A 3 -10.17 3.91 -21.44
N HIS A 4 -11.47 4.19 -21.32
CA HIS A 4 -12.28 3.98 -20.13
C HIS A 4 -12.35 2.46 -19.84
N ASN A 5 -11.36 1.97 -19.11
CA ASN A 5 -11.11 0.54 -18.95
C ASN A 5 -12.06 -0.07 -17.90
N LYS A 6 -13.24 -0.50 -18.36
CA LYS A 6 -14.25 -1.19 -17.54
C LYS A 6 -13.77 -2.54 -16.97
N TYR A 7 -12.59 -3.03 -17.35
CA TYR A 7 -12.03 -4.30 -16.88
C TYR A 7 -11.23 -4.21 -15.57
N LEU A 8 -10.95 -3.01 -15.06
CA LEU A 8 -10.23 -2.83 -13.78
C LEU A 8 -11.04 -3.23 -12.53
N ARG A 9 -12.29 -3.72 -12.66
CA ARG A 9 -13.27 -3.77 -11.57
C ARG A 9 -13.45 -5.11 -10.84
N ARG A 10 -12.63 -6.13 -11.11
CA ARG A 10 -12.74 -7.45 -10.44
C ARG A 10 -11.39 -7.98 -9.94
N VAL A 11 -10.73 -7.22 -9.09
CA VAL A 11 -9.47 -7.66 -8.49
C VAL A 11 -9.76 -8.38 -7.17
N THR A 12 -10.01 -9.69 -7.22
CA THR A 12 -10.07 -10.55 -6.01
C THR A 12 -9.59 -11.98 -6.21
N ASP A 13 -9.15 -12.35 -7.41
CA ASP A 13 -8.73 -13.72 -7.71
C ASP A 13 -7.28 -13.74 -8.20
N VAL A 14 -6.56 -14.83 -7.93
CA VAL A 14 -5.16 -15.01 -8.37
C VAL A 14 -5.08 -14.84 -9.89
N GLY A 15 -6.11 -15.27 -10.62
CA GLY A 15 -6.23 -15.07 -12.06
C GLY A 15 -6.24 -13.59 -12.49
N SER A 16 -6.86 -12.68 -11.73
CA SER A 16 -6.88 -11.25 -12.09
C SER A 16 -5.61 -10.51 -11.70
N MET A 17 -4.88 -10.95 -10.67
CA MET A 17 -3.51 -10.49 -10.42
C MET A 17 -2.56 -10.91 -11.54
N LEU A 18 -2.65 -12.17 -12.00
CA LEU A 18 -1.84 -12.66 -13.11
C LEU A 18 -2.11 -11.86 -14.40
N GLN A 19 -3.38 -11.60 -14.71
CA GLN A 19 -3.74 -10.75 -15.86
C GLN A 19 -3.17 -9.34 -15.75
N ARG A 20 -3.18 -8.74 -14.55
CA ARG A 20 -2.53 -7.43 -14.31
C ARG A 20 -1.03 -7.50 -14.55
N VAL A 21 -0.35 -8.53 -14.05
CA VAL A 21 1.10 -8.72 -14.28
C VAL A 21 1.40 -8.82 -15.78
N VAL A 22 0.64 -9.64 -16.51
CA VAL A 22 0.81 -9.79 -17.97
C VAL A 22 0.59 -8.45 -18.70
N MET A 23 -0.47 -7.72 -18.35
CA MET A 23 -0.77 -6.41 -18.94
C MET A 23 0.33 -5.40 -18.66
N VAL A 24 0.76 -5.26 -17.40
CA VAL A 24 1.82 -4.32 -17.00
C VAL A 24 3.14 -4.67 -17.67
N ALA A 25 3.48 -5.97 -17.75
CA ALA A 25 4.70 -6.42 -18.42
C ALA A 25 4.68 -6.09 -19.92
N ALA A 26 3.55 -6.33 -20.60
CA ALA A 26 3.40 -6.02 -22.02
C ALA A 26 3.51 -4.51 -22.30
N GLU A 27 2.91 -3.66 -21.48
CA GLU A 27 3.04 -2.20 -21.62
C GLU A 27 4.46 -1.72 -21.26
N SER A 28 5.09 -2.31 -20.24
CA SER A 28 6.48 -1.99 -19.87
C SER A 28 7.46 -2.33 -20.98
N LEU A 29 7.28 -3.47 -21.66
CA LEU A 29 8.11 -3.86 -22.79
C LEU A 29 8.01 -2.86 -23.93
N LYS A 30 6.78 -2.47 -24.33
CA LYS A 30 6.57 -1.47 -25.39
C LYS A 30 7.25 -0.14 -25.08
N LEU A 31 7.13 0.31 -23.83
CA LEU A 31 7.78 1.54 -23.39
C LEU A 31 9.30 1.38 -23.49
N LEU A 32 9.89 0.36 -22.86
CA LEU A 32 11.34 0.12 -22.89
C LEU A 32 11.90 0.00 -24.30
N GLU A 33 11.22 -0.73 -25.20
CA GLU A 33 11.64 -0.84 -26.60
C GLU A 33 11.70 0.54 -27.27
N GLN A 34 10.67 1.37 -27.10
CA GLN A 34 10.67 2.73 -27.64
C GLN A 34 11.80 3.58 -27.04
N GLN A 35 12.03 3.52 -25.72
CA GLN A 35 13.07 4.31 -25.07
C GLN A 35 14.49 3.89 -25.49
N LEU A 36 14.70 2.59 -25.70
CA LEU A 36 16.01 2.04 -26.08
C LEU A 36 16.34 2.27 -27.55
N MET A 37 15.33 2.37 -28.43
CA MET A 37 15.54 2.63 -29.86
C MET A 37 15.77 4.12 -30.17
N ASP A 38 15.24 5.03 -29.34
CA ASP A 38 15.45 6.49 -29.47
C ASP A 38 16.54 7.01 -28.51
N GLY A 39 17.81 6.77 -28.87
CA GLY A 39 18.99 7.14 -28.06
C GLY A 39 19.31 8.65 -27.94
N ASP A 40 18.53 9.51 -28.60
CA ASP A 40 18.76 10.97 -28.65
C ASP A 40 18.02 11.73 -27.53
N GLN A 41 17.14 11.05 -26.78
CA GLN A 41 16.36 11.64 -25.68
C GLN A 41 16.80 11.06 -24.33
N ILE A 42 17.05 11.92 -23.34
CA ILE A 42 17.22 11.50 -21.94
C ILE A 42 15.85 11.08 -21.42
N GLN A 43 15.58 9.78 -21.39
CA GLN A 43 14.31 9.23 -20.93
C GLN A 43 14.42 8.68 -19.51
N ASP A 44 13.39 8.92 -18.70
CA ASP A 44 13.29 8.39 -17.35
C ASP A 44 12.80 6.94 -17.37
N VAL A 45 13.74 6.00 -17.50
CA VAL A 45 13.46 4.55 -17.56
C VAL A 45 12.74 4.00 -16.34
N ARG A 46 12.72 4.72 -15.22
CA ARG A 46 12.05 4.31 -13.99
C ARG A 46 10.54 4.31 -14.09
N VAL A 47 9.97 4.94 -15.12
CA VAL A 47 8.51 4.94 -15.37
C VAL A 47 7.93 3.53 -15.35
N VAL A 48 8.63 2.53 -15.89
CA VAL A 48 8.13 1.14 -15.93
C VAL A 48 8.14 0.45 -14.56
N MET A 49 8.88 1.00 -13.59
CA MET A 49 8.94 0.51 -12.21
C MET A 49 7.98 1.25 -11.28
N ARG A 50 7.30 2.31 -11.77
CA ARG A 50 6.30 3.05 -10.99
C ARG A 50 4.95 2.35 -11.08
N ALA A 51 4.48 1.84 -9.95
CA ALA A 51 3.14 1.26 -9.88
C ALA A 51 2.06 2.36 -10.01
N PRO A 52 1.05 2.19 -10.88
CA PRO A 52 -0.07 3.12 -10.98
C PRO A 52 -0.94 3.05 -9.71
N LEU A 53 -0.93 4.13 -8.92
CA LEU A 53 -1.59 4.21 -7.61
C LEU A 53 -3.10 4.53 -7.67
N ASP A 54 -3.60 4.94 -8.83
CA ASP A 54 -5.00 5.25 -9.13
C ASP A 54 -5.92 4.03 -9.08
N ALA A 55 -5.37 2.82 -9.20
CA ALA A 55 -6.12 1.57 -9.17
C ALA A 55 -6.43 1.04 -7.75
N TYR A 56 -6.02 1.74 -6.69
CA TYR A 56 -6.14 1.30 -5.30
C TYR A 56 -7.18 2.12 -4.53
N ASP A 57 -7.82 1.48 -3.55
CA ASP A 57 -8.91 2.12 -2.79
C ASP A 57 -8.42 3.06 -1.69
N VAL A 58 -7.28 2.73 -1.08
CA VAL A 58 -6.68 3.52 0.00
C VAL A 58 -5.16 3.54 -0.17
N LEU A 59 -4.55 4.70 0.09
CA LEU A 59 -3.11 4.88 0.13
C LEU A 59 -2.69 5.27 1.55
N ILE A 60 -1.84 4.46 2.17
CA ILE A 60 -1.22 4.76 3.45
C ILE A 60 0.16 5.35 3.16
N HIS A 61 0.31 6.64 3.39
CA HIS A 61 1.56 7.37 3.18
C HIS A 61 2.43 7.24 4.41
N LEU A 62 3.62 6.66 4.26
CA LEU A 62 4.61 6.49 5.32
C LEU A 62 5.42 7.78 5.50
N ASN A 63 5.93 7.99 6.70
CA ASN A 63 6.92 9.02 6.96
C ASN A 63 8.28 8.57 6.38
N PRO A 64 8.85 9.25 5.37
CA PRO A 64 10.10 8.81 4.74
C PRO A 64 11.26 8.67 5.74
N LYS A 65 11.26 9.44 6.83
CA LYS A 65 12.29 9.36 7.89
C LYS A 65 12.29 8.03 8.66
N GLN A 66 11.24 7.24 8.53
CA GLN A 66 11.04 5.95 9.19
C GLN A 66 11.20 4.77 8.21
N VAL A 67 11.52 5.02 6.93
CA VAL A 67 11.71 3.99 5.91
C VAL A 67 13.20 3.67 5.76
N PRO A 68 13.68 2.49 6.20
CA PRO A 68 15.12 2.21 6.25
C PRO A 68 15.81 2.19 4.89
N LEU A 69 15.13 1.68 3.85
CA LEU A 69 15.68 1.51 2.50
C LEU A 69 15.32 2.65 1.55
N LEU A 70 14.96 3.84 2.07
CA LEU A 70 14.48 4.96 1.26
C LEU A 70 15.44 5.37 0.12
N SER A 71 16.76 5.21 0.32
CA SER A 71 17.76 5.52 -0.71
C SER A 71 17.72 4.56 -1.92
N GLN A 72 17.09 3.40 -1.78
CA GLN A 72 16.91 2.40 -2.84
C GLN A 72 15.58 2.55 -3.59
N ALA A 73 14.72 3.48 -3.14
CA ALA A 73 13.41 3.69 -3.74
C ALA A 73 13.55 4.06 -5.22
N VAL A 74 12.54 3.71 -6.03
CA VAL A 74 12.46 4.11 -7.44
C VAL A 74 12.53 5.64 -7.57
N ASP A 75 11.79 6.34 -6.71
CA ASP A 75 11.74 7.80 -6.64
C ASP A 75 12.08 8.29 -5.22
N PRO A 76 13.37 8.30 -4.84
CA PRO A 76 13.76 8.78 -3.54
C PRO A 76 13.58 10.31 -3.48
N PRO A 77 13.10 10.87 -2.35
CA PRO A 77 12.97 12.31 -2.22
C PRO A 77 14.34 13.00 -2.35
N ALA A 78 14.36 14.15 -3.03
CA ALA A 78 15.60 14.89 -3.35
C ALA A 78 16.44 15.24 -2.10
N VAL A 79 15.79 15.42 -0.95
CA VAL A 79 16.44 15.58 0.35
C VAL A 79 16.12 14.37 1.20
N THR A 80 17.12 13.54 1.43
CA THR A 80 17.04 12.43 2.39
C THR A 80 17.69 12.83 3.70
N PHE A 81 17.07 12.44 4.82
CA PHE A 81 17.66 12.61 6.14
C PHE A 81 18.13 11.25 6.65
N SER A 82 19.43 11.03 6.62
CA SER A 82 20.05 9.81 7.17
C SER A 82 20.20 9.97 8.68
N ARG A 83 19.17 9.59 9.45
CA ARG A 83 19.32 9.49 10.92
C ARG A 83 20.17 8.25 11.23
N GLY A 84 21.38 8.45 11.76
CA GLY A 84 22.25 7.35 12.22
C GLY A 84 23.64 7.32 11.58
N LEU A 85 23.86 8.04 10.47
CA LEU A 85 25.21 8.29 9.96
C LEU A 85 25.71 9.60 10.56
N MET A 86 26.11 9.57 11.83
CA MET A 86 26.90 10.68 12.38
C MET A 86 28.26 10.64 11.67
N ALA A 87 28.52 11.62 10.82
CA ALA A 87 29.87 11.92 10.33
C ALA A 87 30.67 12.52 11.50
N GLY A 88 31.04 11.69 12.46
CA GLY A 88 31.72 12.13 13.68
C GLY A 88 32.17 10.94 14.51
N ASN A 89 33.27 11.13 15.25
CA ASN A 89 33.84 10.10 16.13
C ASN A 89 32.75 9.56 17.07
N VAL A 90 32.65 8.23 17.14
CA VAL A 90 31.77 7.50 18.06
C VAL A 90 32.02 8.05 19.47
N ALA A 91 31.01 8.69 20.06
CA ALA A 91 31.12 9.19 21.42
C ALA A 91 31.49 8.04 22.36
N PRO A 92 32.43 8.23 23.31
CA PRO A 92 32.82 7.15 24.21
C PRO A 92 31.63 6.81 25.11
N SER A 93 31.19 5.55 25.00
CA SER A 93 30.56 4.76 26.07
C SER A 93 29.28 5.35 26.68
N GLY A 94 28.11 5.02 26.11
CA GLY A 94 26.80 5.23 26.77
C GLY A 94 25.61 5.50 25.85
N GLY A 95 25.80 5.63 24.54
CA GLY A 95 24.72 5.85 23.57
C GLY A 95 23.90 4.58 23.29
N ALA A 96 22.64 4.76 22.87
CA ALA A 96 21.81 3.66 22.38
C ALA A 96 22.50 2.97 21.19
N LEU A 97 22.66 1.64 21.28
CA LEU A 97 23.19 0.84 20.19
C LEU A 97 22.25 0.93 18.97
N PRO A 98 22.79 0.96 17.73
CA PRO A 98 21.96 0.94 16.54
C PRO A 98 21.16 -0.37 16.52
N VAL A 99 19.85 -0.27 16.34
CA VAL A 99 18.98 -1.44 16.18
C VAL A 99 19.21 -2.00 14.77
N ILE A 100 19.78 -3.19 14.70
CA ILE A 100 20.07 -3.91 13.45
C ILE A 100 18.83 -4.71 13.03
N ASP A 101 18.61 -4.88 11.73
CA ASP A 101 17.51 -5.65 11.13
C ASP A 101 16.08 -5.22 11.50
N TYR A 102 15.93 -4.04 12.09
CA TYR A 102 14.62 -3.46 12.36
C TYR A 102 14.08 -2.72 11.14
N ASN A 103 13.05 -3.29 10.51
CA ASN A 103 12.28 -2.63 9.45
C ASN A 103 10.83 -2.40 9.90
N PRO A 104 10.48 -1.18 10.36
CA PRO A 104 9.14 -0.89 10.85
C PRO A 104 8.07 -1.02 9.75
N VAL A 105 8.44 -0.79 8.48
CA VAL A 105 7.51 -0.92 7.35
C VAL A 105 7.09 -2.37 7.16
N THR A 106 8.04 -3.30 7.20
CA THR A 106 7.77 -4.73 7.06
C THR A 106 6.93 -5.26 8.22
N LEU A 107 7.25 -4.85 9.45
CA LEU A 107 6.50 -5.25 10.65
C LEU A 107 5.05 -4.73 10.58
N TYR A 108 4.87 -3.45 10.26
CA TYR A 108 3.55 -2.85 10.13
C TYR A 108 2.72 -3.48 8.99
N LEU A 109 3.36 -3.77 7.85
CA LEU A 109 2.68 -4.45 6.74
C LEU A 109 2.23 -5.88 7.10
N ALA A 110 3.02 -6.59 7.92
CA ALA A 110 2.65 -7.91 8.41
C ALA A 110 1.44 -7.83 9.35
N GLU A 111 1.43 -6.88 10.28
CA GLU A 111 0.32 -6.66 11.21
C GLU A 111 -0.98 -6.27 10.49
N LEU A 112 -0.91 -5.40 9.47
CA LEU A 112 -2.04 -5.07 8.61
C LEU A 112 -2.63 -6.31 7.91
N ARG A 113 -1.77 -7.20 7.40
CA ARG A 113 -2.19 -8.42 6.71
C ARG A 113 -2.79 -9.44 7.66
N ASP A 114 -2.27 -9.56 8.87
CA ASP A 114 -2.81 -10.44 9.90
C ASP A 114 -4.20 -9.96 10.36
N ALA A 115 -4.33 -8.67 10.68
CA ALA A 115 -5.58 -8.10 11.20
C ALA A 115 -6.68 -7.92 10.13
N PHE A 116 -6.32 -7.52 8.90
CA PHE A 116 -7.29 -7.10 7.87
C PHE A 116 -7.16 -7.86 6.55
N GLY A 117 -6.37 -8.93 6.51
CA GLY A 117 -6.14 -9.74 5.31
C GLY A 117 -7.42 -10.32 4.71
N GLU A 118 -8.46 -10.57 5.51
CA GLU A 118 -9.77 -11.01 5.02
C GLU A 118 -10.55 -9.91 4.29
N LEU A 119 -10.28 -8.65 4.59
CA LEU A 119 -11.00 -7.49 4.04
C LEU A 119 -10.28 -6.84 2.87
N ALA A 120 -8.95 -6.85 2.88
CA ALA A 120 -8.13 -6.09 1.95
C ALA A 120 -6.85 -6.82 1.53
N LEU A 121 -6.25 -6.32 0.45
CA LEU A 121 -4.92 -6.68 -0.02
C LEU A 121 -3.99 -5.48 0.18
N PHE A 122 -2.76 -5.75 0.64
CA PHE A 122 -1.79 -4.72 0.98
C PHE A 122 -0.50 -4.89 0.17
N PHE A 123 -0.07 -3.82 -0.51
CA PHE A 123 1.08 -3.79 -1.39
C PHE A 123 2.03 -2.68 -0.98
N CYS A 124 3.33 -2.96 -0.96
CA CYS A 124 4.38 -1.98 -0.71
C CYS A 124 5.62 -2.39 -1.51
N ASP A 125 6.37 -1.41 -2.01
CA ASP A 125 7.70 -1.67 -2.55
C ASP A 125 8.66 -1.99 -1.39
N PRO A 126 9.26 -3.20 -1.36
CA PRO A 126 10.20 -3.57 -0.31
C PRO A 126 11.50 -2.75 -0.34
N HIS A 127 11.83 -2.12 -1.47
CA HIS A 127 13.07 -1.36 -1.68
C HIS A 127 12.93 0.12 -1.35
N GLY A 128 12.26 0.45 -0.25
CA GLY A 128 12.16 1.85 0.21
C GLY A 128 10.90 2.58 -0.24
N GLY A 129 9.85 1.85 -0.63
CA GLY A 129 8.54 2.41 -0.89
C GLY A 129 8.02 3.23 0.30
N THR A 130 7.47 4.40 0.00
CA THR A 130 6.89 5.32 1.00
C THR A 130 5.37 5.25 1.07
N VAL A 131 4.75 4.35 0.29
CA VAL A 131 3.31 4.18 0.21
C VAL A 131 2.96 2.70 0.31
N ILE A 132 2.06 2.38 1.23
CA ILE A 132 1.36 1.09 1.24
C ILE A 132 0.03 1.28 0.54
N ALA A 133 -0.14 0.62 -0.60
CA ALA A 133 -1.37 0.64 -1.38
C ALA A 133 -2.31 -0.47 -0.91
N VAL A 134 -3.57 -0.13 -0.69
CA VAL A 134 -4.60 -1.04 -0.17
C VAL A 134 -5.72 -1.18 -1.19
N LEU A 135 -6.16 -2.42 -1.39
CA LEU A 135 -7.26 -2.75 -2.28
C LEU A 135 -8.28 -3.59 -1.53
N TRP A 136 -9.53 -3.13 -1.50
CA TRP A 136 -10.61 -3.87 -0.86
C TRP A 136 -10.91 -5.15 -1.63
N LYS A 137 -11.26 -6.21 -0.91
CA LYS A 137 -11.79 -7.44 -1.51
C LYS A 137 -13.30 -7.27 -1.69
N PRO A 138 -13.85 -7.11 -2.92
CA PRO A 138 -15.29 -7.03 -3.17
C PRO A 138 -16.17 -8.03 -2.39
N LYS A 139 -15.72 -9.27 -2.21
CA LYS A 139 -16.46 -10.30 -1.46
C LYS A 139 -16.62 -9.95 0.03
N ALA A 140 -15.66 -9.25 0.62
CA ALA A 140 -15.69 -8.87 2.04
C ALA A 140 -16.78 -7.85 2.37
N PHE A 141 -17.19 -7.07 1.37
CA PHE A 141 -18.20 -6.01 1.45
C PHE A 141 -19.62 -6.48 1.12
N LEU A 142 -19.80 -7.76 0.81
CA LEU A 142 -21.13 -8.34 0.74
C LEU A 142 -21.71 -8.48 2.16
N PRO A 143 -23.00 -8.18 2.38
CA PRO A 143 -23.65 -8.44 3.66
C PRO A 143 -23.55 -9.91 4.05
N VAL A 144 -23.15 -10.17 5.30
CA VAL A 144 -23.04 -11.52 5.87
C VAL A 144 -23.90 -11.61 7.13
N PRO A 145 -24.66 -12.69 7.35
CA PRO A 145 -25.45 -12.88 8.56
C PRO A 145 -24.61 -12.68 9.83
N PHE A 146 -25.18 -12.02 10.83
CA PHE A 146 -24.51 -11.73 12.08
C PHE A 146 -24.00 -12.99 12.78
N LYS A 147 -22.69 -13.00 13.08
CA LYS A 147 -22.02 -14.01 13.91
C LYS A 147 -21.03 -13.30 14.82
N THR A 148 -21.06 -13.61 16.10
CA THR A 148 -20.20 -12.98 17.12
C THR A 148 -18.71 -13.16 16.82
N SER A 149 -18.31 -14.30 16.24
CA SER A 149 -16.92 -14.59 15.86
C SER A 149 -16.40 -13.77 14.67
N HIS A 150 -17.27 -13.08 13.92
CA HIS A 150 -16.91 -12.33 12.70
C HIS A 150 -17.10 -10.82 12.88
N MET A 151 -17.06 -10.31 14.11
CA MET A 151 -17.34 -8.89 14.38
C MET A 151 -16.14 -7.96 14.24
N SER A 152 -14.92 -8.49 14.15
CA SER A 152 -13.73 -7.67 13.93
C SER A 152 -13.88 -6.81 12.67
N ALA A 153 -13.64 -5.50 12.80
CA ALA A 153 -13.71 -4.53 11.70
C ALA A 153 -15.06 -4.45 10.95
N ARG A 154 -16.15 -5.00 11.52
CA ARG A 154 -17.49 -4.97 10.94
C ARG A 154 -18.48 -4.26 11.86
N ARG A 155 -19.50 -3.63 11.26
CA ARG A 155 -20.68 -3.09 11.94
C ARG A 155 -21.90 -3.94 11.64
N VAL A 156 -22.88 -3.90 12.54
CA VAL A 156 -24.17 -4.59 12.36
C VAL A 156 -25.15 -3.64 11.69
N GLU A 157 -25.86 -4.14 10.69
CA GLU A 157 -27.02 -3.49 10.08
C GLU A 157 -28.23 -4.39 10.26
N VAL A 158 -29.31 -3.83 10.81
CA VAL A 158 -30.56 -4.55 11.07
C VAL A 158 -31.61 -4.05 10.09
N THR A 159 -32.11 -4.96 9.26
CA THR A 159 -33.17 -4.68 8.28
C THR A 159 -34.36 -5.57 8.61
N GLY A 160 -35.36 -5.02 9.31
CA GLY A 160 -36.51 -5.79 9.78
C GLY A 160 -36.09 -6.83 10.83
N GLU A 161 -36.31 -8.11 10.52
CA GLU A 161 -35.96 -9.25 11.40
C GLU A 161 -34.55 -9.81 11.13
N GLU A 162 -33.87 -9.38 10.06
CA GLU A 162 -32.55 -9.88 9.69
C GLU A 162 -31.43 -8.94 10.16
N ALA A 163 -30.45 -9.51 10.88
CA ALA A 163 -29.23 -8.81 11.28
C ALA A 163 -28.05 -9.25 10.40
N ASN A 164 -27.53 -8.32 9.62
CA ASN A 164 -26.38 -8.52 8.74
C ASN A 164 -25.17 -7.70 9.22
N THR A 165 -24.00 -8.02 8.68
CA THR A 165 -22.74 -7.37 9.04
C THR A 165 -21.99 -6.95 7.79
N ILE A 166 -21.49 -5.72 7.81
CA ILE A 166 -20.69 -5.14 6.75
C ILE A 166 -19.40 -4.52 7.32
N PRO A 167 -18.30 -4.43 6.57
CA PRO A 167 -17.09 -3.75 7.01
C PRO A 167 -17.37 -2.29 7.40
N ASN A 168 -16.80 -1.83 8.52
CA ASN A 168 -16.86 -0.43 8.95
C ASN A 168 -15.62 0.29 8.45
N VAL A 169 -15.70 0.89 7.26
CA VAL A 169 -14.54 1.47 6.57
C VAL A 169 -13.90 2.57 7.41
N GLU A 170 -14.68 3.47 7.99
CA GLU A 170 -14.18 4.56 8.81
C GLU A 170 -13.36 4.06 10.01
N ALA A 171 -13.87 3.04 10.70
CA ALA A 171 -13.16 2.41 11.82
C ALA A 171 -11.87 1.73 11.35
N ILE A 172 -11.91 0.99 10.23
CA ILE A 172 -10.72 0.33 9.67
C ILE A 172 -9.64 1.36 9.30
N LEU A 173 -10.02 2.47 8.67
CA LEU A 173 -9.07 3.53 8.32
C LEU A 173 -8.46 4.17 9.56
N GLU A 174 -9.21 4.28 10.66
CA GLU A 174 -8.68 4.76 11.93
C GLU A 174 -7.74 3.74 12.58
N ASP A 175 -8.09 2.45 12.56
CA ASP A 175 -7.23 1.39 13.04
C ASP A 175 -5.88 1.37 12.30
N PHE A 176 -5.87 1.63 10.99
CA PHE A 176 -4.62 1.81 10.23
C PHE A 176 -3.77 2.95 10.80
N ARG A 177 -4.37 4.09 11.17
CA ARG A 177 -3.65 5.22 11.77
C ARG A 177 -3.12 4.88 13.15
N VAL A 178 -3.91 4.18 13.96
CA VAL A 178 -3.56 3.80 15.33
C VAL A 178 -2.41 2.79 15.33
N LEU A 179 -2.51 1.72 14.53
CA LEU A 179 -1.48 0.69 14.41
C LEU A 179 -0.16 1.27 13.89
N GLY A 180 -0.21 2.12 12.86
CA GLY A 180 0.99 2.72 12.28
C GLY A 180 1.41 4.04 12.94
N LYS A 181 0.97 4.33 14.17
CA LYS A 181 1.28 5.58 14.86
C LYS A 181 2.79 5.80 14.95
N GLY A 182 3.25 6.95 14.47
CA GLY A 182 4.68 7.31 14.43
C GLY A 182 5.42 6.85 13.18
N LEU A 183 4.89 5.87 12.44
CA LEU A 183 5.38 5.43 11.13
C LEU A 183 4.64 6.12 9.97
N ILE A 184 3.33 6.28 10.09
CA ILE A 184 2.47 6.82 9.03
C ILE A 184 2.45 8.36 9.08
N LYS A 185 2.42 8.98 7.90
CA LYS A 185 2.16 10.41 7.71
C LYS A 185 0.66 10.69 7.49
N SER A 186 0.00 9.92 6.63
CA SER A 186 -1.43 10.08 6.35
C SER A 186 -2.05 8.82 5.75
N VAL A 187 -3.37 8.71 5.84
CA VAL A 187 -4.18 7.68 5.17
C VAL A 187 -5.17 8.40 4.26
N GLU A 188 -5.08 8.15 2.96
CA GLU A 188 -5.88 8.77 1.90
C GLU A 188 -6.83 7.72 1.31
N ALA A 189 -8.13 7.85 1.55
CA ALA A 189 -9.14 7.07 0.86
C ALA A 189 -9.38 7.68 -0.53
N ARG A 190 -9.28 6.86 -1.58
CA ARG A 190 -9.40 7.29 -2.99
C ARG A 190 -10.71 6.90 -3.65
N THR A 191 -11.48 6.00 -3.06
CA THR A 191 -12.69 5.47 -3.68
C THR A 191 -13.95 6.13 -3.13
N GLU A 192 -14.67 6.87 -3.98
CA GLU A 192 -16.05 7.38 -3.74
C GLU A 192 -17.12 6.28 -3.76
N LYS A 193 -16.77 5.03 -4.11
CA LYS A 193 -17.72 3.91 -4.31
C LYS A 193 -18.15 3.20 -3.03
N TRP A 194 -17.56 3.53 -1.88
CA TRP A 194 -17.85 2.87 -0.60
C TRP A 194 -18.42 3.82 0.45
N SER A 195 -18.69 5.08 0.07
CA SER A 195 -19.55 5.99 0.82
C SER A 195 -20.98 5.45 0.73
N PHE A 196 -21.50 4.94 1.85
CA PHE A 196 -22.91 4.59 2.03
C PHE A 196 -23.71 5.81 2.48
#